data_AF-A0A7C5E2Z4-F1
#
_entry.id   AF-A0A7C5E2Z4-F1
#
_cell.length_a   1.000
_cell.length_b   1.000
_cell.length_c   1.000
_cell.angle_alpha   90.00
_cell.angle_beta   90.00
_cell.angle_gamma   90.00
#
_symmetry.space_group_name_H-M   'P 1'
#
loop_
_entity.id
_entity.type
_entity.pdbx_description
1 polymer ?
#
loop_
_entity_poly.entity_id
_entity_poly.type
_entity_poly.pdbx_seq_one_letter_code
_entity_poly.pdbx_strand_id
1 'polypeptide(L)'
;MIKLGGTRVPMREQDPRERIKNFKSVPLGYNEEEVIKEAQRCIQCKGLPCETECPINMKILEMIREIANGNFKKAFFLVKEDNPIPAITGRVCPQESQCEGACPLSKRGHGINIGKLEAFVADWARKNKIKEEFHIKEKEEKVAVIGSGPAGISCAVDLRKFGFQVTMFEA
;
A
#
# COMPACT_ATOMS: atom_id res chain seq x y z
N MET A 1 26.65 6.49 -17.39
CA MET A 1 26.08 7.27 -16.27
C MET A 1 24.76 6.62 -15.88
N ILE A 2 24.64 6.06 -14.67
CA ILE A 2 23.35 5.59 -14.15
C ILE A 2 22.47 6.84 -13.98
N LYS A 3 21.40 6.98 -14.77
CA LYS A 3 20.42 8.04 -14.60
C LYS A 3 19.66 7.77 -13.29
N LEU A 4 20.21 8.25 -12.18
CA LEU A 4 19.59 8.13 -10.87
C LEU A 4 18.18 8.73 -10.91
N GLY A 5 17.19 7.92 -10.53
CA GLY A 5 15.87 8.39 -10.15
C GLY A 5 14.88 8.70 -11.27
N GLY A 6 15.28 8.90 -12.54
CA GLY A 6 14.37 9.03 -13.70
C GLY A 6 13.15 9.96 -13.54
N THR A 7 12.27 10.00 -14.55
CA THR A 7 10.96 10.67 -14.43
C THR A 7 9.94 9.68 -13.86
N ARG A 8 9.04 10.15 -12.98
CA ARG A 8 7.94 9.35 -12.45
C ARG A 8 7.09 8.81 -13.59
N VAL A 9 6.78 7.51 -13.56
CA VAL A 9 5.86 6.91 -14.50
C VAL A 9 4.50 7.57 -14.29
N PRO A 10 3.91 8.19 -15.34
CA PRO A 10 2.65 8.91 -15.17
C PRO A 10 1.53 7.94 -14.79
N MET A 11 0.64 8.39 -13.91
CA MET A 11 -0.56 7.64 -13.58
C MET A 11 -1.57 7.79 -14.72
N ARG A 12 -2.15 6.67 -15.17
CA ARG A 12 -3.28 6.70 -16.09
C ARG A 12 -4.52 7.21 -15.33
N GLU A 13 -5.19 8.20 -15.91
CA GLU A 13 -6.37 8.82 -15.32
C GLU A 13 -7.53 8.83 -16.32
N GLN A 14 -8.76 8.88 -15.81
CA GLN A 14 -9.92 9.17 -16.65
C GLN A 14 -9.82 10.57 -17.28
N ASP A 15 -10.29 10.68 -18.52
CA ASP A 15 -10.40 11.96 -19.22
C ASP A 15 -11.24 12.97 -18.41
N PRO A 16 -10.82 14.24 -18.26
CA PRO A 16 -11.55 15.25 -17.51
C PRO A 16 -13.01 15.44 -17.95
N ARG A 17 -13.31 15.34 -19.25
CA ARG A 17 -14.67 15.50 -19.80
C ARG A 17 -15.56 14.31 -19.44
N GLU A 18 -14.98 13.14 -19.19
CA GLU A 18 -15.69 11.95 -18.79
C GLU A 18 -15.83 11.82 -17.27
N ARG A 19 -14.78 12.17 -16.50
CA ARG A 19 -14.79 12.01 -15.04
C ARG A 19 -15.74 12.95 -14.30
N ILE A 20 -16.18 14.05 -14.93
CA ILE A 20 -17.21 14.94 -14.37
C ILE A 20 -18.63 14.36 -14.48
N LYS A 21 -18.82 13.28 -15.25
CA LYS A 21 -20.13 12.67 -15.52
C LYS A 21 -20.37 11.41 -14.69
N ASN A 22 -19.43 11.00 -13.83
CA ASN A 22 -19.53 9.74 -13.10
C ASN A 22 -18.75 9.76 -11.76
N PHE A 23 -19.02 8.77 -10.91
CA PHE A 23 -18.36 8.60 -9.59
C PHE A 23 -17.31 7.47 -9.58
N LYS A 24 -16.82 7.04 -10.75
CA LYS A 24 -15.77 6.00 -10.84
C LYS A 24 -14.42 6.59 -10.46
N SER A 25 -13.50 5.74 -10.02
CA SER A 25 -12.12 6.14 -9.66
C SER A 25 -11.44 6.88 -10.81
N VAL A 26 -10.94 8.09 -10.54
CA VAL A 26 -10.16 8.89 -11.51
C VAL A 26 -8.81 8.24 -11.83
N PRO A 27 -7.93 7.95 -10.85
CA PRO A 27 -6.74 7.18 -11.12
C PRO A 27 -7.11 5.73 -11.45
N LEU A 28 -6.61 5.26 -12.58
CA LEU A 28 -6.86 3.90 -13.08
C LEU A 28 -5.86 2.89 -12.53
N GLY A 29 -4.78 3.35 -11.89
CA GLY A 29 -3.71 2.51 -11.37
C GLY A 29 -2.71 2.09 -12.45
N TYR A 30 -1.57 1.58 -12.00
CA TYR A 30 -0.55 1.03 -12.88
C TYR A 30 -0.95 -0.33 -13.43
N ASN A 31 -0.48 -0.65 -14.64
CA ASN A 31 -0.34 -2.03 -15.09
C ASN A 31 1.00 -2.63 -14.59
N GLU A 32 1.23 -3.92 -14.86
CA GLU A 32 2.44 -4.64 -14.41
C GLU A 32 3.75 -4.06 -14.96
N GLU A 33 3.76 -3.58 -16.21
CA GLU A 33 4.95 -2.97 -16.81
C GLU A 33 5.24 -1.60 -16.17
N GLU A 34 4.21 -0.76 -16.03
CA GLU A 34 4.29 0.57 -15.43
C GLU A 34 4.76 0.53 -13.98
N VAL A 35 4.23 -0.41 -13.18
CA VAL A 35 4.58 -0.53 -11.76
C VAL A 35 6.01 -1.01 -11.56
N ILE A 36 6.48 -1.97 -12.38
CA ILE A 36 7.87 -2.46 -12.33
C ILE A 36 8.81 -1.32 -12.69
N LYS A 37 8.50 -0.57 -13.76
CA LYS A 37 9.30 0.57 -14.21
C LYS A 37 9.38 1.67 -13.15
N GLU A 38 8.28 1.98 -12.47
CA GLU A 38 8.29 2.96 -11.38
C GLU A 38 9.10 2.45 -10.18
N ALA A 39 8.97 1.17 -9.81
CA ALA A 39 9.72 0.56 -8.72
C ALA A 39 11.23 0.55 -8.97
N GLN A 40 11.68 0.32 -10.21
CA GLN A 40 13.09 0.33 -10.61
C GLN A 40 13.76 1.71 -10.49
N ARG A 41 12.99 2.80 -10.34
CA ARG A 41 13.56 4.13 -10.05
C ARG A 41 14.13 4.23 -8.63
N CYS A 42 13.69 3.37 -7.71
CA CYS A 42 14.08 3.42 -6.30
C CYS A 42 15.56 3.08 -6.13
N ILE A 43 16.27 3.96 -5.42
CA ILE A 43 17.72 3.85 -5.21
C ILE A 43 18.09 3.02 -3.97
N GLN A 44 17.10 2.41 -3.30
CA GLN A 44 17.29 1.53 -2.15
C GLN A 44 18.17 2.17 -1.05
N CYS A 45 17.73 3.34 -0.56
CA CYS A 45 18.46 4.15 0.41
C CYS A 45 18.81 3.36 1.68
N LYS A 46 20.05 3.47 2.18
CA LYS A 46 20.42 2.87 3.48
C LYS A 46 19.75 3.55 4.68
N GLY A 47 19.47 4.85 4.60
CA GLY A 47 18.90 5.64 5.70
C GLY A 47 17.38 5.58 5.86
N LEU A 48 16.68 4.79 5.05
CA LEU A 48 15.23 4.51 5.15
C LEU A 48 14.28 5.70 5.35
N PRO A 49 14.50 6.90 4.75
CA PRO A 49 13.71 8.09 5.09
C PRO A 49 12.21 7.92 4.80
N CYS A 50 11.84 7.17 3.75
CA CYS A 50 10.44 6.89 3.44
C CYS A 50 9.74 5.99 4.48
N GLU A 51 10.49 5.12 5.15
CA GLU A 51 9.95 4.22 6.19
C GLU A 51 9.87 4.95 7.53
N THR A 52 10.84 5.80 7.85
CA THR A 52 10.80 6.64 9.05
C THR A 52 9.62 7.61 9.03
N GLU A 53 9.29 8.19 7.88
CA GLU A 53 8.14 9.11 7.74
C GLU A 53 6.80 8.42 7.44
N CYS A 54 6.80 7.09 7.27
CA CYS A 54 5.56 6.35 7.24
C CYS A 54 5.03 6.23 8.68
N PRO A 55 3.78 6.64 8.99
CA PRO A 55 3.26 6.59 10.36
C PRO A 55 3.22 5.19 11.00
N ILE A 56 3.29 4.14 10.17
CA ILE A 56 3.29 2.74 10.59
C ILE A 56 4.64 2.03 10.34
N ASN A 57 5.67 2.79 9.95
CA ASN A 57 7.01 2.28 9.62
C ASN A 57 7.02 1.09 8.65
N MET A 58 6.13 1.12 7.65
CA MET A 58 5.98 0.07 6.66
C MET A 58 7.31 -0.23 5.94
N LYS A 59 7.58 -1.52 5.65
CA LYS A 59 8.75 -2.02 4.91
C LYS A 59 8.77 -1.63 3.42
N ILE A 60 8.78 -0.34 3.13
CA ILE A 60 8.64 0.24 1.79
C ILE A 60 9.76 -0.22 0.85
N LEU A 61 11.02 -0.26 1.30
CA LEU A 61 12.13 -0.62 0.41
C LEU A 61 12.08 -2.08 -0.02
N GLU A 62 11.67 -2.97 0.89
CA GLU A 62 11.47 -4.39 0.58
C GLU A 62 10.29 -4.58 -0.37
N MET A 63 9.15 -3.93 -0.09
CA MET A 63 8.00 -3.93 -1.01
C MET A 63 8.43 -3.49 -2.41
N ILE A 64 9.11 -2.35 -2.54
CA ILE A 64 9.55 -1.82 -3.84
C ILE A 64 10.51 -2.78 -4.53
N ARG A 65 11.44 -3.40 -3.79
CA ARG A 65 12.40 -4.36 -4.36
C ARG A 65 11.69 -5.57 -4.95
N GLU A 66 10.70 -6.10 -4.23
CA GLU A 66 9.92 -7.24 -4.73
C GLU A 66 9.04 -6.86 -5.93
N ILE A 67 8.46 -5.66 -5.95
CA ILE A 67 7.76 -5.15 -7.13
C ILE A 67 8.71 -5.04 -8.34
N ALA A 68 9.91 -4.48 -8.16
CA ALA A 68 10.88 -4.33 -9.24
C ALA A 68 11.34 -5.69 -9.83
N ASN A 69 11.29 -6.75 -9.03
CA ASN A 69 11.58 -8.13 -9.44
C ASN A 69 10.34 -8.88 -9.98
N GLY A 70 9.16 -8.26 -10.04
CA GLY A 70 7.91 -8.90 -10.46
C GLY A 70 7.27 -9.82 -9.41
N ASN A 71 7.79 -9.83 -8.17
CA ASN A 71 7.33 -10.69 -7.08
C ASN A 71 6.12 -10.08 -6.33
N PHE A 72 5.04 -9.77 -7.04
CA PHE A 72 3.90 -9.01 -6.50
C PHE A 72 3.21 -9.69 -5.30
N LYS A 73 3.12 -11.03 -5.31
CA LYS A 73 2.58 -11.79 -4.17
C LYS A 73 3.40 -11.55 -2.90
N LYS A 74 4.73 -11.57 -2.99
CA LYS A 74 5.61 -11.32 -1.85
C LYS A 74 5.55 -9.86 -1.40
N ALA A 75 5.54 -8.92 -2.35
CA ALA A 75 5.36 -7.51 -2.04
C ALA A 75 4.04 -7.23 -1.29
N PHE A 76 2.95 -7.87 -1.70
CA PHE A 76 1.65 -7.76 -1.01
C PHE A 76 1.74 -8.24 0.45
N PHE A 77 2.35 -9.40 0.70
CA PHE A 77 2.47 -9.91 2.07
C PHE A 77 3.37 -9.05 2.94
N LEU A 78 4.48 -8.52 2.41
CA LEU A 78 5.33 -7.56 3.13
C LEU A 78 4.54 -6.34 3.60
N VAL A 79 3.67 -5.80 2.75
CA VAL A 79 2.80 -4.67 3.13
C VAL A 79 1.78 -5.08 4.18
N LYS A 80 1.21 -6.28 4.08
CA LYS A 80 0.18 -6.80 4.98
C LYS A 80 0.68 -7.13 6.39
N GLU A 81 1.99 -7.22 6.58
CA GLU A 81 2.61 -7.34 7.90
C GLU A 81 2.33 -6.10 8.76
N ASP A 82 2.47 -4.90 8.18
CA ASP A 82 2.34 -3.63 8.91
C ASP A 82 0.98 -2.96 8.69
N ASN A 83 0.33 -3.21 7.55
CA ASN A 83 -0.89 -2.52 7.13
C ASN A 83 -2.03 -3.48 6.78
N PRO A 84 -3.14 -3.50 7.52
CA PRO A 84 -4.27 -4.38 7.20
C PRO A 84 -5.08 -3.92 5.97
N ILE A 85 -4.98 -2.64 5.57
CA ILE A 85 -5.83 -1.99 4.55
C ILE A 85 -5.05 -1.28 3.41
N PRO A 86 -4.09 -1.95 2.76
CA PRO A 86 -3.18 -1.30 1.80
C PRO A 86 -3.85 -0.77 0.53
N ALA A 87 -4.99 -1.35 0.14
CA ALA A 87 -5.79 -0.84 -0.96
C ALA A 87 -6.35 0.57 -0.67
N ILE A 88 -6.50 0.95 0.61
CA ILE A 88 -7.05 2.23 1.02
C ILE A 88 -5.92 3.25 1.17
N THR A 89 -4.91 2.97 2.01
CA THR A 89 -3.77 3.87 2.29
C THR A 89 -3.01 4.28 1.04
N GLY A 90 -2.75 3.36 0.11
CA GLY A 90 -2.09 3.68 -1.17
C GLY A 90 -2.89 4.64 -2.06
N ARG A 91 -4.18 4.84 -1.76
CA ARG A 91 -5.07 5.77 -2.46
C ARG A 91 -5.23 7.10 -1.75
N VAL A 92 -5.31 7.10 -0.41
CA VAL A 92 -5.81 8.26 0.35
C VAL A 92 -4.79 8.86 1.32
N CYS A 93 -3.68 8.20 1.63
CA CYS A 93 -2.65 8.84 2.46
C CYS A 93 -2.13 10.12 1.76
N PRO A 94 -1.83 11.19 2.51
CA PRO A 94 -1.17 12.38 1.96
C PRO A 94 0.33 12.10 1.79
N GLN A 95 0.69 11.33 0.77
CA GLN A 95 2.06 10.82 0.61
C GLN A 95 3.09 11.94 0.46
N GLU A 96 2.69 13.09 -0.08
CA GLU A 96 3.50 14.30 -0.23
C GLU A 96 4.03 14.86 1.10
N SER A 97 3.31 14.64 2.20
CA SER A 97 3.73 15.02 3.55
C SER A 97 4.19 13.83 4.39
N GLN A 98 4.38 12.66 3.76
CA GLN A 98 4.81 11.41 4.41
C GLN A 98 5.94 10.76 3.60
N CYS A 99 5.82 9.47 3.30
CA CYS A 99 6.85 8.65 2.68
C CYS A 99 7.39 9.18 1.34
N GLU A 100 6.55 9.78 0.49
CA GLU A 100 6.99 10.34 -0.80
C GLU A 100 7.66 11.70 -0.63
N GLY A 101 7.18 12.53 0.31
CA GLY A 101 7.83 13.79 0.68
C GLY A 101 9.26 13.58 1.19
N ALA A 102 9.45 12.54 2.01
CA ALA A 102 10.73 12.15 2.58
C ALA A 102 11.70 11.50 1.58
N CYS A 103 11.20 11.05 0.42
CA CYS A 103 12.02 10.37 -0.59
C CYS A 103 13.11 11.32 -1.11
N PRO A 104 14.41 10.96 -1.10
CA PRO A 104 15.48 11.86 -1.58
C PRO A 104 15.34 12.28 -3.05
N LEU A 105 14.61 11.49 -3.85
CA LEU A 105 14.31 11.81 -5.24
C LEU A 105 13.24 12.91 -5.39
N SER A 106 12.47 13.23 -4.36
CA SER A 106 11.48 14.32 -4.37
C SER A 106 12.13 15.67 -4.67
N LYS A 107 13.34 15.91 -4.13
CA LYS A 107 14.15 17.13 -4.38
C LYS A 107 14.57 17.32 -5.84
N ARG A 108 14.45 16.29 -6.69
CA ARG A 108 14.86 16.29 -8.10
C ARG A 108 13.68 16.19 -9.08
N GLY A 109 12.46 16.48 -8.61
CA GLY A 109 11.25 16.48 -9.42
C GLY A 109 10.15 15.67 -8.73
N HIS A 110 10.22 14.34 -8.83
CA HIS A 110 9.23 13.46 -8.23
C HIS A 110 9.89 12.28 -7.52
N GLY A 111 9.52 12.07 -6.26
CA GLY A 111 9.88 10.87 -5.49
C GLY A 111 9.35 9.60 -6.14
N ILE A 112 9.63 8.45 -5.53
CA ILE A 112 8.97 7.20 -5.91
C ILE A 112 7.48 7.31 -5.62
N ASN A 113 6.62 6.83 -6.51
CA ASN A 113 5.17 6.86 -6.35
C ASN A 113 4.68 5.75 -5.39
N ILE A 114 5.16 5.78 -4.16
CA ILE A 114 5.03 4.72 -3.15
C ILE A 114 3.57 4.35 -2.92
N GLY A 115 2.67 5.32 -2.78
CA GLY A 115 1.26 5.04 -2.56
C GLY A 115 0.63 4.24 -3.71
N LYS A 116 1.07 4.51 -4.95
CA LYS A 116 0.54 3.80 -6.14
C LYS A 116 1.17 2.43 -6.33
N LEU A 117 2.42 2.24 -5.87
CA LEU A 117 3.02 0.91 -5.77
C LEU A 117 2.27 0.03 -4.74
N GLU A 118 1.95 0.59 -3.58
CA GLU A 118 1.15 -0.07 -2.52
C GLU A 118 -0.26 -0.41 -3.00
N ALA A 119 -0.96 0.55 -3.61
CA ALA A 119 -2.30 0.33 -4.16
C ALA A 119 -2.30 -0.76 -5.24
N PHE A 120 -1.28 -0.77 -6.12
CA PHE A 120 -1.12 -1.78 -7.15
C PHE A 120 -1.02 -3.19 -6.55
N VAL A 121 -0.13 -3.42 -5.58
CA VAL A 121 0.06 -4.78 -5.04
C VAL A 121 -1.20 -5.30 -4.35
N ALA A 122 -1.95 -4.41 -3.68
CA ALA A 122 -3.23 -4.76 -3.07
C ALA A 122 -4.31 -5.09 -4.12
N ASP A 123 -4.41 -4.31 -5.19
CA ASP A 123 -5.35 -4.58 -6.28
C ASP A 123 -5.00 -5.84 -7.07
N TRP A 124 -3.70 -6.05 -7.32
CA TRP A 124 -3.18 -7.24 -7.98
C TRP A 124 -3.50 -8.49 -7.16
N ALA A 125 -3.27 -8.45 -5.84
CA ALA A 125 -3.61 -9.54 -4.94
C ALA A 125 -5.11 -9.86 -4.96
N ARG A 126 -5.97 -8.82 -4.91
CA ARG A 126 -7.43 -8.99 -5.02
C ARG A 126 -7.84 -9.62 -6.35
N LYS A 127 -7.30 -9.12 -7.48
CA LYS A 127 -7.59 -9.63 -8.83
C LYS A 127 -7.17 -11.10 -9.00
N ASN A 128 -6.01 -11.45 -8.46
CA ASN A 128 -5.45 -12.81 -8.52
C ASN A 128 -5.94 -13.73 -7.40
N LYS A 129 -6.93 -13.28 -6.60
CA LYS A 129 -7.53 -14.04 -5.50
C LYS A 129 -6.48 -14.57 -4.51
N ILE A 130 -5.42 -13.80 -4.27
CA ILE A 130 -4.42 -14.10 -3.25
C ILE A 130 -5.10 -14.01 -1.89
N LYS A 131 -4.98 -15.08 -1.11
CA LYS A 131 -5.49 -15.16 0.26
C LYS A 131 -4.32 -15.33 1.21
N GLU A 132 -4.41 -14.67 2.36
CA GLU A 132 -3.59 -15.01 3.52
C GLU A 132 -4.07 -16.35 4.07
N GLU A 133 -3.12 -17.23 4.35
CA GLU A 133 -3.37 -18.43 5.13
C GLU A 133 -3.10 -18.12 6.60
N PHE A 134 -4.09 -18.32 7.45
CA PHE A 134 -3.95 -18.08 8.87
C PHE A 134 -4.03 -19.40 9.62
N HIS A 135 -3.07 -19.62 10.52
CA HIS A 135 -3.19 -20.65 11.55
C HIS A 135 -3.52 -19.96 12.87
N ILE A 136 -4.82 -19.92 13.20
CA ILE A 136 -5.32 -19.23 14.39
C ILE A 136 -5.52 -20.26 15.49
N LYS A 137 -4.82 -20.09 16.62
CA LYS A 137 -5.11 -20.83 17.84
C LYS A 137 -6.26 -20.13 18.56
N GLU A 138 -7.44 -20.77 18.57
CA GLU A 138 -8.62 -20.17 19.17
C GLU A 138 -8.49 -19.96 20.68
N LYS A 139 -9.09 -18.86 21.14
CA LYS A 139 -9.23 -18.48 22.54
C LYS A 139 -10.71 -18.42 22.92
N GLU A 140 -11.02 -18.61 24.20
CA GLU A 140 -12.41 -18.57 24.69
C GLU A 140 -12.87 -17.12 24.94
N GLU A 141 -11.92 -16.20 25.16
CA GLU A 141 -12.17 -14.80 25.45
C GLU A 141 -12.81 -14.07 24.25
N LYS A 142 -13.85 -13.29 24.56
CA LYS A 142 -14.64 -12.52 23.59
C LYS A 142 -14.28 -11.04 23.67
N VAL A 143 -14.17 -10.40 22.52
CA VAL A 143 -13.89 -8.96 22.40
C VAL A 143 -14.95 -8.29 21.54
N ALA A 144 -15.54 -7.22 22.05
CA ALA A 144 -16.43 -6.35 21.29
C ALA A 144 -15.65 -5.14 20.75
N VAL A 145 -15.80 -4.85 19.46
CA VAL A 145 -15.27 -3.65 18.81
C VAL A 145 -16.45 -2.80 18.37
N ILE A 146 -16.55 -1.56 18.88
CA ILE A 146 -17.63 -0.62 18.53
C ILE A 146 -17.10 0.35 17.47
N GLY A 147 -17.71 0.31 16.29
CA GLY A 147 -17.31 1.05 15.09
C GLY A 147 -16.57 0.16 14.07
N SER A 148 -16.98 0.25 12.81
CA SER A 148 -16.46 -0.51 11.67
C SER A 148 -15.62 0.31 10.70
N GLY A 149 -15.18 1.50 11.13
CA GLY A 149 -14.20 2.30 10.41
C GLY A 149 -12.78 1.69 10.41
N PRO A 150 -11.78 2.36 9.82
CA PRO A 150 -10.42 1.84 9.68
C PRO A 150 -9.79 1.37 11.00
N ALA A 151 -9.99 2.12 12.10
CA ALA A 151 -9.48 1.74 13.41
C ALA A 151 -10.09 0.43 13.92
N GLY A 152 -11.43 0.29 13.82
CA GLY A 152 -12.14 -0.90 14.27
C GLY A 152 -11.80 -2.14 13.45
N ILE A 153 -11.72 -2.01 12.13
CA ILE A 153 -11.32 -3.11 11.23
C ILE A 153 -9.88 -3.55 11.55
N SER A 154 -8.93 -2.61 11.67
CA SER A 154 -7.55 -2.94 11.99
C SER A 154 -7.44 -3.67 13.34
N CYS A 155 -8.12 -3.15 14.37
CA CYS A 155 -8.17 -3.79 15.69
C CYS A 155 -8.74 -5.21 15.62
N ALA A 156 -9.86 -5.39 14.91
CA ALA A 156 -10.50 -6.69 14.76
C ALA A 156 -9.64 -7.71 14.02
N VAL A 157 -8.92 -7.29 12.97
CA VAL A 157 -7.99 -8.15 12.21
C VAL A 157 -6.89 -8.68 13.13
N ASP A 158 -6.23 -7.82 13.90
CA ASP A 158 -5.13 -8.24 14.77
C ASP A 158 -5.60 -9.10 15.93
N LEU A 159 -6.73 -8.74 16.56
CA LEU A 159 -7.35 -9.56 17.60
C LEU A 159 -7.74 -10.95 17.10
N ARG A 160 -8.23 -11.06 15.85
CA ARG A 160 -8.46 -12.39 15.24
C ARG A 160 -7.17 -13.15 14.99
N LYS A 161 -6.12 -12.51 14.50
CA LYS A 161 -4.80 -13.15 14.37
C LYS A 161 -4.28 -13.67 15.71
N PHE A 162 -4.59 -13.01 16.82
CA PHE A 162 -4.24 -13.43 18.18
C PHE A 162 -5.18 -14.48 18.82
N GLY A 163 -6.22 -14.92 18.12
CA GLY A 163 -7.09 -16.00 18.57
C GLY A 163 -8.37 -15.58 19.29
N PHE A 164 -8.59 -14.30 19.57
CA PHE A 164 -9.77 -13.82 20.30
C PHE A 164 -11.06 -13.91 19.49
N GLN A 165 -12.20 -14.18 20.13
CA GLN A 165 -13.50 -14.17 19.45
C GLN A 165 -14.02 -12.74 19.33
N VAL A 166 -13.82 -12.11 18.16
CA VAL A 166 -14.16 -10.70 17.93
C VAL A 166 -15.56 -10.55 17.35
N THR A 167 -16.37 -9.66 17.93
CA THR A 167 -17.63 -9.18 17.35
C THR A 167 -17.55 -7.68 17.14
N MET A 168 -17.84 -7.23 15.92
CA MET A 168 -17.90 -5.81 15.58
C MET A 168 -19.35 -5.33 15.61
N PHE A 169 -19.58 -4.14 16.19
CA PHE A 169 -20.88 -3.48 16.25
C PHE A 169 -20.78 -2.14 15.50
N GLU A 170 -21.75 -1.85 14.64
CA GLU A 170 -21.87 -0.61 13.88
C GLU A 170 -23.31 -0.11 13.98
N ALA A 171 -23.50 1.22 13.91
CA ALA A 171 -24.79 1.89 14.07
C ALA A 171 -25.69 1.82 12.82
#